data_AF-A0A929HIB1-F1
#
_entry.id   AF-A0A929HIB1-F1
#
_cell.length_a   1.000
_cell.length_b   1.000
_cell.length_c   1.000
_cell.angle_alpha   90.00
_cell.angle_beta   90.00
_cell.angle_gamma   90.00
#
_symmetry.space_group_name_H-M   'P 1'
#
loop_
_entity.id
_entity.type
_entity.pdbx_description
1 polymer ?
#
loop_
_entity_poly.entity_id
_entity_poly.type
_entity_poly.pdbx_seq_one_letter_code
_entity_poly.pdbx_strand_id
1 'polypeptide(L)'
;MSSKKATFAEQKLTTTRRAFIAGFWPVLLVYAVGPIGDVIMGREMVTEPLYPVMITVSLLITVTIFVVAGLWAYRPLARLVIGTLSTDTASVEAAVSRLPYRVGAAFLLAGILIASVDVALIALPSTNLAGQLPPRLILGVSLMNYYGYGLVITVLGVSSTINFTTRLRKALSRQGIFTGNLHSTTFTSSIISVTKRPWQLFIIVSVLPLLLIGLLYMIANGLDDQTHLQVAHTVMLQMFIGVLICGTYLVYTMRNTMKLAIDEIGSGMDSIQRGEYSRRVAVLLDDETGNMARSLNTALAGLQEREDMKSALSLAAEIQSGLLPKEPPVPSGFTLETFQQSCYDVGGDYYDVIELSDGRMWYVVADVSGKGYSAALIVANLHAIL
;
A
#
# COMPACT_ATOMS: atom_id res chain seq x y z
N MET A 1 20.76 -1.10 -28.07
CA MET A 1 19.73 -0.62 -27.11
C MET A 1 19.25 -1.67 -26.09
N SER A 2 19.45 -2.97 -26.30
CA SER A 2 19.03 -4.05 -25.36
C SER A 2 19.87 -4.10 -24.06
N SER A 3 21.20 -4.03 -24.15
CA SER A 3 22.11 -4.11 -22.99
C SER A 3 21.90 -3.01 -21.93
N LYS A 4 21.76 -1.73 -22.34
CA LYS A 4 21.52 -0.62 -21.39
C LYS A 4 20.18 -0.72 -20.64
N LYS A 5 19.14 -1.29 -21.26
CA LYS A 5 17.84 -1.51 -20.58
C LYS A 5 17.93 -2.63 -19.54
N ALA A 6 18.69 -3.69 -19.84
CA ALA A 6 18.93 -4.79 -18.91
C ALA A 6 19.73 -4.33 -17.68
N THR A 7 20.82 -3.57 -17.88
CA THR A 7 21.65 -3.05 -16.77
C THR A 7 20.88 -2.08 -15.88
N PHE A 8 20.01 -1.23 -16.45
CA PHE A 8 19.19 -0.29 -15.67
C PHE A 8 18.10 -1.00 -14.85
N ALA A 9 17.47 -2.04 -15.41
CA ALA A 9 16.49 -2.86 -14.70
C ALA A 9 17.15 -3.61 -13.53
N GLU A 10 18.33 -4.17 -13.74
CA GLU A 10 19.11 -4.90 -12.74
C GLU A 10 19.61 -3.99 -11.59
N GLN A 11 20.04 -2.77 -11.92
CA GLN A 11 20.44 -1.76 -10.92
C GLN A 11 19.23 -1.29 -10.08
N LYS A 12 18.05 -1.14 -10.68
CA LYS A 12 16.82 -0.78 -9.96
C LYS A 12 16.34 -1.94 -9.07
N LEU A 13 16.48 -3.19 -9.54
CA LEU A 13 16.18 -4.42 -8.80
C LEU A 13 17.04 -4.64 -7.57
N THR A 14 18.36 -4.52 -7.71
CA THR A 14 19.30 -4.66 -6.60
C THR A 14 19.02 -3.59 -5.54
N THR A 15 18.68 -2.37 -5.96
CA THR A 15 18.25 -1.29 -5.07
C THR A 15 16.94 -1.64 -4.34
N THR A 16 15.92 -2.14 -5.04
CA THR A 16 14.63 -2.53 -4.42
C THR A 16 14.75 -3.71 -3.47
N ARG A 17 15.52 -4.74 -3.83
CA ARG A 17 15.79 -5.90 -2.97
C ARG A 17 16.61 -5.51 -1.73
N ARG A 18 17.65 -4.69 -1.90
CA ARG A 18 18.44 -4.16 -0.77
C ARG A 18 17.57 -3.33 0.16
N ALA A 19 16.71 -2.46 -0.38
CA ALA A 19 15.77 -1.68 0.41
C ALA A 19 14.77 -2.54 1.19
N PHE A 20 14.29 -3.64 0.60
CA PHE A 20 13.42 -4.60 1.28
C PHE A 20 14.14 -5.29 2.45
N ILE A 21 15.33 -5.86 2.19
CA ILE A 21 16.11 -6.56 3.23
C ILE A 21 16.55 -5.59 4.33
N ALA A 22 17.01 -4.40 3.96
CA ALA A 22 17.38 -3.35 4.91
C ALA A 22 16.20 -2.95 5.80
N GLY A 23 14.95 -3.08 5.31
CA GLY A 23 13.75 -2.80 6.09
C GLY A 23 13.58 -3.66 7.35
N PHE A 24 14.26 -4.81 7.44
CA PHE A 24 14.19 -5.74 8.58
C PHE A 24 15.25 -5.49 9.67
N TRP A 25 16.05 -4.43 9.58
CA TRP A 25 17.03 -4.07 10.62
C TRP A 25 16.48 -4.02 12.08
N PRO A 26 15.22 -3.64 12.37
CA PRO A 26 14.72 -3.60 13.75
C PRO A 26 14.52 -5.01 14.34
N VAL A 27 14.29 -6.02 13.50
CA VAL A 27 14.24 -7.43 13.93
C VAL A 27 15.58 -7.84 14.53
N LEU A 28 16.68 -7.42 13.90
CA LEU A 28 18.04 -7.66 14.39
C LEU A 28 18.31 -6.93 15.71
N LEU A 29 17.78 -5.71 15.86
CA LEU A 29 17.92 -4.95 17.11
C LEU A 29 17.20 -5.60 18.28
N VAL A 30 15.92 -5.98 18.09
CA VAL A 30 15.12 -6.64 19.13
C VAL A 30 15.77 -7.94 19.56
N TYR A 31 16.36 -8.69 18.63
CA TYR A 31 17.13 -9.89 18.94
C TYR A 31 18.41 -9.59 19.72
N ALA A 32 19.17 -8.56 19.31
CA ALA A 32 20.44 -8.21 19.92
C ALA A 32 20.31 -7.76 21.39
N VAL A 33 19.12 -7.33 21.84
CA VAL A 33 18.84 -6.96 23.24
C VAL A 33 19.21 -8.07 24.21
N GLY A 34 18.94 -9.34 23.87
CA GLY A 34 19.24 -10.49 24.73
C GLY A 34 20.73 -10.63 25.03
N PRO A 35 21.56 -10.92 24.00
CA PRO A 35 23.01 -11.03 24.14
C PRO A 35 23.67 -9.81 24.77
N ILE A 36 23.23 -8.60 24.40
CA ILE A 36 23.76 -7.35 24.95
C ILE A 36 23.41 -7.23 26.45
N GLY A 37 22.18 -7.57 26.83
CA GLY A 37 21.73 -7.55 28.21
C GLY A 37 22.52 -8.52 29.09
N ASP A 38 22.82 -9.72 28.60
CA ASP A 38 23.64 -10.71 29.33
C ASP A 38 25.06 -10.21 29.59
N VAL A 39 25.67 -9.53 28.62
CA VAL A 39 27.02 -8.94 28.74
C VAL A 39 27.03 -7.75 29.72
N ILE A 40 26.02 -6.87 29.66
CA ILE A 40 25.94 -5.68 30.52
C ILE A 40 25.67 -6.06 31.98
N MET A 41 24.88 -7.11 32.23
CA MET A 41 24.53 -7.54 33.58
C MET A 41 25.62 -8.39 34.27
N GLY A 42 26.75 -8.64 33.62
CA GLY A 42 27.90 -9.33 34.24
C GLY A 42 27.56 -10.74 34.73
N ARG A 43 26.71 -11.47 34.00
CA ARG A 43 26.24 -12.81 34.39
C ARG A 43 27.48 -13.73 34.55
N GLU A 44 27.61 -14.44 35.68
CA GLU A 44 28.74 -15.37 35.91
C GLU A 44 28.88 -16.42 34.78
N MET A 45 27.78 -16.77 34.12
CA MET A 45 27.73 -17.58 32.89
C MET A 45 28.58 -17.04 31.73
N VAL A 46 28.79 -15.72 31.63
CA VAL A 46 29.62 -15.09 30.57
C VAL A 46 31.11 -15.40 30.76
N THR A 47 31.52 -15.82 31.97
CA THR A 47 32.93 -16.17 32.27
C THR A 47 33.31 -17.58 31.81
N GLU A 48 32.33 -18.42 31.44
CA GLU A 48 32.56 -19.72 30.80
C GLU A 48 32.99 -19.53 29.34
N PRO A 49 34.13 -20.12 28.91
CA PRO A 49 34.69 -19.86 27.58
C PRO A 49 33.79 -20.31 26.42
N LEU A 50 32.84 -21.23 26.64
CA LEU A 50 31.90 -21.69 25.62
C LEU A 50 30.69 -20.76 25.42
N TYR A 51 30.29 -19.97 26.42
CA TYR A 51 29.05 -19.18 26.37
C TYR A 51 29.05 -18.09 25.28
N PRO A 52 30.13 -17.29 25.10
CA PRO A 52 30.19 -16.29 24.03
C PRO A 52 30.13 -16.92 22.64
N VAL A 53 30.73 -18.11 22.48
CA VAL A 53 30.73 -18.86 21.22
C VAL A 53 29.30 -19.34 20.90
N MET A 54 28.59 -19.90 21.89
CA MET A 54 27.21 -20.36 21.72
C MET A 54 26.25 -19.23 21.35
N ILE A 55 26.36 -18.06 22.00
CA ILE A 55 25.57 -16.87 21.64
C ILE A 55 25.87 -16.42 20.21
N THR A 56 27.14 -16.36 19.83
CA THR A 56 27.55 -15.92 18.48
C THR A 56 27.01 -16.88 17.41
N VAL A 57 27.05 -18.18 17.68
CA VAL A 57 26.48 -19.20 16.80
C VAL A 57 24.95 -19.09 16.72
N SER A 58 24.24 -18.92 17.84
CA SER A 58 22.78 -18.72 17.85
C SER A 58 22.37 -17.46 17.07
N LEU A 59 23.11 -16.36 17.23
CA LEU A 59 22.92 -15.12 16.47
C LEU A 59 23.11 -15.37 14.97
N LEU A 60 24.16 -16.07 14.57
CA LEU A 60 24.43 -16.36 13.16
C LEU A 60 23.34 -17.24 12.55
N ILE A 61 22.89 -18.27 13.27
CA ILE A 61 21.80 -19.16 12.85
C ILE A 61 20.50 -18.36 12.68
N THR A 62 20.16 -17.55 13.67
CA THR A 62 18.95 -16.72 13.67
C THR A 62 18.92 -15.74 12.50
N VAL A 63 20.02 -15.00 12.31
CA VAL A 63 20.17 -14.07 11.18
C VAL A 63 20.04 -14.81 9.86
N THR A 64 20.68 -15.97 9.74
CA THR A 64 20.62 -16.79 8.52
C THR A 64 19.19 -17.25 8.21
N ILE A 65 18.48 -17.79 9.22
CA ILE A 65 17.10 -18.24 9.07
C ILE A 65 16.19 -17.07 8.65
N PHE A 66 16.28 -15.91 9.29
CA PHE A 66 15.45 -14.75 8.93
C PHE A 66 15.78 -14.18 7.55
N VAL A 67 17.06 -14.13 7.18
CA VAL A 67 17.47 -13.71 5.83
C VAL A 67 16.92 -14.68 4.78
N VAL A 68 17.02 -15.99 5.01
CA VAL A 68 16.46 -17.01 4.11
C VAL A 68 14.93 -16.88 4.02
N ALA A 69 14.24 -16.71 5.14
CA ALA A 69 12.79 -16.49 5.19
C ALA A 69 12.37 -15.24 4.40
N GLY A 70 13.08 -14.13 4.58
CA GLY A 70 12.85 -12.88 3.83
C GLY A 70 13.09 -13.04 2.32
N LEU A 71 14.18 -13.69 1.93
CA LEU A 71 14.48 -13.97 0.52
C LEU A 71 13.45 -14.89 -0.13
N TRP A 72 13.00 -15.92 0.60
CA TRP A 72 11.95 -16.83 0.16
C TRP A 72 10.60 -16.10 -0.01
N ALA A 73 10.26 -15.22 0.92
CA ALA A 73 9.04 -14.42 0.84
C ALA A 73 9.07 -13.46 -0.36
N TYR A 74 10.21 -12.82 -0.64
CA TYR A 74 10.42 -11.88 -1.75
C TYR A 74 10.51 -12.54 -3.14
N ARG A 75 10.82 -13.84 -3.21
CA ARG A 75 11.09 -14.57 -4.46
C ARG A 75 10.07 -14.35 -5.60
N PRO A 76 8.74 -14.34 -5.39
CA PRO A 76 7.79 -14.14 -6.48
C PRO A 76 7.85 -12.72 -7.04
N LEU A 77 7.99 -11.72 -6.17
CA LEU A 77 8.12 -10.33 -6.58
C LEU A 77 9.40 -10.13 -7.38
N ALA A 78 10.52 -10.74 -6.94
CA ALA A 78 11.77 -10.72 -7.68
C ALA A 78 11.61 -11.29 -9.10
N ARG A 79 10.93 -12.43 -9.26
CA ARG A 79 10.71 -13.07 -10.57
C ARG A 79 9.94 -12.17 -11.54
N LEU A 80 8.92 -11.45 -11.06
CA LEU A 80 8.11 -10.58 -11.90
C LEU A 80 8.84 -9.30 -12.31
N VAL A 81 9.66 -8.74 -11.41
CA VAL A 81 10.48 -7.57 -11.74
C VAL A 81 11.63 -7.94 -12.69
N ILE A 82 12.13 -9.18 -12.63
CA ILE A 82 13.15 -9.73 -13.56
C ILE A 82 12.53 -10.14 -14.91
N GLY A 83 11.26 -10.55 -14.91
CA GLY A 83 10.60 -11.18 -16.06
C GLY A 83 10.12 -10.21 -17.13
N THR A 84 9.31 -9.21 -16.78
CA THR A 84 8.64 -8.38 -17.80
C THR A 84 7.97 -7.20 -17.12
N LEU A 85 8.62 -6.04 -17.12
CA LEU A 85 8.01 -4.79 -16.65
C LEU A 85 7.14 -4.13 -17.75
N SER A 86 6.55 -4.90 -18.67
CA SER A 86 5.81 -4.31 -19.81
C SER A 86 4.47 -4.94 -20.20
N THR A 87 3.99 -6.05 -19.62
CA THR A 87 2.72 -6.66 -20.12
C THR A 87 1.72 -7.14 -19.08
N ASP A 88 2.11 -7.57 -17.88
CA ASP A 88 1.15 -8.14 -16.91
C ASP A 88 1.13 -7.36 -15.58
N THR A 89 0.34 -6.27 -15.57
CA THR A 89 0.13 -5.42 -14.39
C THR A 89 -0.59 -6.17 -13.26
N ALA A 90 -1.52 -7.07 -13.60
CA ALA A 90 -2.29 -7.86 -12.64
C ALA A 90 -1.40 -8.80 -11.81
N SER A 91 -0.42 -9.45 -12.45
CA SER A 91 0.56 -10.29 -11.75
C SER A 91 1.43 -9.50 -10.79
N VAL A 92 1.85 -8.27 -11.17
CA VAL A 92 2.63 -7.38 -10.28
C VAL A 92 1.80 -6.95 -9.08
N GLU A 93 0.55 -6.53 -9.32
CA GLU A 93 -0.36 -6.13 -8.24
C GLU A 93 -0.62 -7.28 -7.25
N ALA A 94 -0.89 -8.48 -7.76
CA ALA A 94 -1.09 -9.68 -6.95
C ALA A 94 0.16 -10.04 -6.12
N ALA A 95 1.35 -9.94 -6.69
CA ALA A 95 2.58 -10.27 -5.98
C ALA A 95 2.91 -9.28 -4.85
N VAL A 96 2.70 -7.98 -5.09
CA VAL A 96 2.89 -6.93 -4.07
C VAL A 96 1.83 -7.04 -2.98
N SER A 97 0.57 -7.32 -3.33
CA SER A 97 -0.53 -7.54 -2.39
C SER A 97 -0.30 -8.73 -1.46
N ARG A 98 0.21 -9.84 -1.99
CA ARG A 98 0.44 -11.07 -1.21
C ARG A 98 1.71 -11.05 -0.36
N LEU A 99 2.61 -10.09 -0.59
CA LEU A 99 3.92 -10.06 0.07
C LEU A 99 3.83 -9.99 1.61
N PRO A 100 3.00 -9.14 2.24
CA PRO A 100 2.86 -9.11 3.70
C PRO A 100 2.44 -10.46 4.30
N TYR A 101 1.49 -11.16 3.65
CA TYR A 101 1.03 -12.48 4.11
C TYR A 101 2.12 -13.54 4.00
N ARG A 102 2.89 -13.53 2.90
CA ARG A 102 4.03 -14.44 2.73
C ARG A 102 5.13 -14.20 3.75
N VAL A 103 5.45 -12.93 4.03
CA VAL A 103 6.42 -12.57 5.05
C VAL A 103 5.92 -13.01 6.42
N GLY A 104 4.65 -12.77 6.74
CA GLY A 104 4.04 -13.22 7.99
C GLY A 104 4.16 -14.74 8.18
N ALA A 105 3.78 -15.53 7.18
CA ALA A 105 3.91 -17.00 7.25
C ALA A 105 5.37 -17.46 7.39
N ALA A 106 6.28 -16.87 6.60
CA ALA A 106 7.70 -17.24 6.62
C ALA A 106 8.36 -16.90 7.96
N PHE A 107 8.09 -15.72 8.52
CA PHE A 107 8.68 -15.25 9.77
C PHE A 107 8.07 -15.98 10.98
N LEU A 108 6.79 -16.36 10.92
CA LEU A 108 6.15 -17.15 11.97
C LEU A 108 6.79 -18.55 12.07
N LEU A 109 6.95 -19.23 10.93
CA LEU A 109 7.61 -20.54 10.88
C LEU A 109 9.08 -20.46 11.31
N ALA A 110 9.81 -19.46 10.81
CA ALA A 110 11.19 -19.20 11.23
C ALA A 110 11.29 -18.96 12.74
N GLY A 111 10.41 -18.11 13.28
CA GLY A 111 10.37 -17.75 14.68
C GLY A 111 10.06 -18.92 15.60
N ILE A 112 9.07 -19.76 15.23
CA ILE A 112 8.77 -21.00 15.96
C ILE A 112 9.98 -21.94 15.94
N LEU A 113 10.63 -22.13 14.80
CA LEU A 113 11.81 -22.98 14.67
C LEU A 113 12.96 -22.49 15.56
N ILE A 114 13.27 -21.18 15.53
CA ILE A 114 14.31 -20.58 16.36
C ILE A 114 13.98 -20.73 17.84
N ALA A 115 12.75 -20.42 18.25
CA ALA A 115 12.31 -20.60 19.63
C ALA A 115 12.46 -22.05 20.10
N SER A 116 12.09 -23.03 19.26
CA SER A 116 12.24 -24.45 19.59
C SER A 116 13.71 -24.86 19.75
N VAL A 117 14.62 -24.35 18.92
CA VAL A 117 16.06 -24.60 19.03
C VAL A 117 16.62 -23.99 20.32
N ASP A 118 16.27 -22.73 20.62
CA ASP A 118 16.70 -22.08 21.86
C ASP A 118 16.18 -22.80 23.11
N VAL A 119 14.91 -23.25 23.10
CA VAL A 119 14.32 -24.03 24.20
C VAL A 119 15.04 -25.37 24.37
N ALA A 120 15.34 -26.07 23.28
CA ALA A 120 16.09 -27.32 23.33
C ALA A 120 17.50 -27.10 23.89
N LEU A 121 18.16 -26.01 23.50
CA LEU A 121 19.49 -25.64 23.98
C LEU A 121 19.50 -25.34 25.49
N ILE A 122 18.45 -24.66 25.98
CA ILE A 122 18.24 -24.37 27.41
C ILE A 122 17.93 -25.66 28.21
N ALA A 123 17.26 -26.64 27.59
CA ALA A 123 16.83 -27.87 28.25
C ALA A 123 17.88 -29.01 28.23
N LEU A 124 18.96 -28.90 27.44
CA LEU A 124 19.98 -29.94 27.31
C LEU A 124 20.83 -30.07 28.60
N PRO A 125 20.94 -31.27 29.21
CA PRO A 125 21.68 -31.46 30.46
C PRO A 125 23.20 -31.27 30.37
N SER A 126 23.79 -31.36 29.18
CA SER A 126 25.25 -31.41 28.98
C SER A 126 25.92 -30.04 28.83
N THR A 127 25.18 -28.94 28.86
CA THR A 127 25.73 -27.58 28.75
C THR A 127 26.10 -26.96 30.09
N ASN A 128 25.87 -27.64 31.23
CA ASN A 128 26.42 -27.41 32.59
C ASN A 128 26.75 -25.96 33.00
N LEU A 129 26.01 -24.97 32.51
CA LEU A 129 26.01 -23.60 33.02
C LEU A 129 24.82 -23.48 33.96
N ALA A 130 25.13 -23.50 35.26
CA ALA A 130 24.23 -23.48 36.41
C ALA A 130 23.44 -24.77 36.64
N GLY A 131 23.44 -25.21 37.91
CA GLY A 131 22.59 -26.30 38.39
C GLY A 131 21.18 -26.15 37.87
N GLN A 132 20.63 -27.25 37.35
CA GLN A 132 19.33 -27.40 36.70
C GLN A 132 18.37 -26.22 36.93
N LEU A 133 18.25 -25.32 35.95
CA LEU A 133 17.15 -24.35 35.92
C LEU A 133 15.84 -25.10 36.20
N PRO A 134 15.04 -24.67 37.18
CA PRO A 134 13.87 -25.43 37.59
C PRO A 134 12.90 -25.53 36.40
N PRO A 135 12.19 -26.66 36.22
CA PRO A 135 11.30 -26.86 35.08
C PRO A 135 10.28 -25.73 34.88
N ARG A 136 9.84 -25.09 35.97
CA ARG A 136 8.94 -23.95 35.96
C ARG A 136 9.55 -22.70 35.33
N LEU A 137 10.84 -22.43 35.58
CA LEU A 137 11.56 -21.31 34.99
C LEU A 137 11.86 -21.55 33.51
N ILE A 138 12.21 -22.79 33.13
CA ILE A 138 12.36 -23.19 31.72
C ILE A 138 11.06 -22.92 30.94
N LEU A 139 9.90 -23.27 31.51
CA LEU A 139 8.61 -22.99 30.89
C LEU A 139 8.37 -21.49 30.68
N GLY A 140 8.67 -20.66 31.69
CA GLY A 140 8.52 -19.20 31.60
C GLY A 140 9.40 -18.57 30.52
N VAL A 141 10.69 -18.93 30.49
CA VAL A 141 11.65 -18.47 29.48
C VAL A 141 11.25 -18.95 28.07
N SER A 142 10.76 -20.19 27.97
CA SER A 142 10.28 -20.76 26.70
C SER A 142 9.11 -19.94 26.13
N LEU A 143 8.10 -19.64 26.95
CA LEU A 143 6.95 -18.83 26.53
C LEU A 143 7.38 -17.44 26.04
N MET A 144 8.37 -16.82 26.70
CA MET A 144 8.94 -15.55 26.26
C MET A 144 9.66 -15.67 24.92
N ASN A 145 10.44 -16.73 24.70
CA ASN A 145 11.10 -16.98 23.41
C ASN A 145 10.07 -17.16 22.29
N TYR A 146 9.01 -17.93 22.51
CA TYR A 146 7.93 -18.07 21.51
C TYR A 146 7.22 -16.76 21.21
N TYR A 147 7.01 -15.91 22.22
CA TYR A 147 6.47 -14.56 22.02
C TYR A 147 7.41 -13.68 21.20
N GLY A 148 8.69 -13.59 21.56
CA GLY A 148 9.68 -12.77 20.88
C GLY A 148 9.90 -13.22 19.43
N TYR A 149 10.33 -14.48 19.26
CA TYR A 149 10.66 -15.03 17.94
C TYR A 149 9.44 -15.29 17.08
N GLY A 150 8.43 -15.94 17.64
CA GLY A 150 7.26 -16.35 16.89
C GLY A 150 6.34 -15.19 16.55
N LEU A 151 6.02 -14.35 17.53
CA LEU A 151 4.97 -13.34 17.38
C LEU A 151 5.52 -11.94 17.08
N VAL A 152 6.44 -11.42 17.91
CA VAL A 152 6.98 -10.06 17.75
C VAL A 152 7.72 -9.89 16.43
N ILE A 153 8.64 -10.79 16.10
CA ILE A 153 9.41 -10.69 14.85
C ILE A 153 8.51 -10.83 13.61
N THR A 154 7.50 -11.69 13.67
CA THR A 154 6.50 -11.81 12.60
C THR A 154 5.76 -10.50 12.38
N VAL A 155 5.30 -9.85 13.44
CA VAL A 155 4.57 -8.59 13.38
C VAL A 155 5.47 -7.47 12.86
N LEU A 156 6.73 -7.40 13.32
CA LEU A 156 7.73 -6.47 12.79
C LEU A 156 7.95 -6.71 11.29
N GLY A 157 8.14 -7.96 10.87
CA GLY A 157 8.37 -8.31 9.48
C GLY A 157 7.20 -7.95 8.56
N VAL A 158 5.95 -8.23 9.00
CA VAL A 158 4.74 -7.81 8.29
C VAL A 158 4.66 -6.29 8.21
N SER A 159 4.92 -5.59 9.31
CA SER A 159 4.84 -4.13 9.39
C SER A 159 5.88 -3.42 8.52
N SER A 160 7.14 -3.88 8.56
CA SER A 160 8.21 -3.45 7.66
C SER A 160 7.82 -3.66 6.19
N THR A 161 7.20 -4.80 5.89
CA THR A 161 6.75 -5.17 4.55
C THR A 161 5.61 -4.27 4.08
N ILE A 162 4.63 -3.96 4.93
CA ILE A 162 3.54 -3.03 4.59
C ILE A 162 4.14 -1.67 4.24
N ASN A 163 5.03 -1.11 5.07
CA ASN A 163 5.71 0.15 4.77
C ASN A 163 6.50 0.12 3.45
N PHE A 164 7.20 -0.98 3.16
CA PHE A 164 7.88 -1.18 1.89
C PHE A 164 6.89 -1.23 0.70
N THR A 165 5.84 -2.05 0.79
CA THR A 165 4.84 -2.21 -0.28
C THR A 165 4.08 -0.92 -0.54
N THR A 166 3.74 -0.13 0.48
CA THR A 166 3.10 1.19 0.34
C THR A 166 3.98 2.14 -0.49
N ARG A 167 5.29 2.21 -0.20
CA ARG A 167 6.23 3.03 -1.00
C ARG A 167 6.38 2.50 -2.42
N LEU A 168 6.44 1.17 -2.57
CA LEU A 168 6.54 0.53 -3.87
C LEU A 168 5.28 0.80 -4.73
N ARG A 169 4.08 0.67 -4.16
CA ARG A 169 2.80 0.98 -4.83
C ARG A 169 2.77 2.42 -5.33
N LYS A 170 3.22 3.39 -4.49
CA LYS A 170 3.33 4.80 -4.90
C LYS A 170 4.34 5.03 -6.02
N ALA A 171 5.44 4.26 -6.05
CA ALA A 171 6.39 4.34 -7.16
C ALA A 171 5.83 3.75 -8.46
N LEU A 172 5.06 2.66 -8.35
CA LEU A 172 4.43 1.97 -9.47
C LEU A 172 3.19 2.70 -10.02
N SER A 173 2.52 3.53 -9.21
CA SER A 173 1.37 4.35 -9.68
C SER A 173 1.73 5.36 -10.76
N ARG A 174 2.99 5.80 -10.81
CA ARG A 174 3.51 6.62 -11.92
C ARG A 174 3.48 5.89 -13.27
N GLN A 175 3.33 4.56 -13.26
CA GLN A 175 3.22 3.71 -14.44
C GLN A 175 1.78 3.21 -14.67
N GLY A 176 0.79 3.73 -13.94
CA GLY A 176 -0.61 3.32 -14.04
C GLY A 176 -0.97 2.02 -13.30
N ILE A 177 -0.09 1.51 -12.44
CA ILE A 177 -0.33 0.33 -11.61
C ILE A 177 -0.86 0.78 -10.24
N PHE A 178 -1.83 0.09 -9.65
CA PHE A 178 -2.53 0.50 -8.43
C PHE A 178 -3.35 1.79 -8.57
N THR A 179 -3.86 2.11 -9.75
CA THR A 179 -4.75 3.28 -9.97
C THR A 179 -6.18 2.85 -10.36
N GLY A 180 -6.59 1.65 -9.95
CA GLY A 180 -7.87 1.06 -10.30
C GLY A 180 -9.09 1.73 -9.65
N ASN A 181 -10.27 1.40 -10.20
CA ASN A 181 -11.60 1.85 -9.74
C ASN A 181 -12.25 0.82 -8.81
N LEU A 182 -13.42 1.15 -8.24
CA LEU A 182 -14.14 0.28 -7.31
C LEU A 182 -14.45 -1.12 -7.88
N HIS A 183 -14.77 -1.20 -9.18
CA HIS A 183 -15.12 -2.45 -9.87
C HIS A 183 -13.92 -3.31 -10.28
N SER A 184 -12.69 -2.79 -10.15
CA SER A 184 -11.52 -3.42 -10.78
C SER A 184 -10.90 -4.60 -10.03
N THR A 185 -11.30 -4.88 -8.76
CA THR A 185 -10.65 -5.97 -7.99
C THR A 185 -11.50 -6.55 -6.85
N THR A 186 -11.47 -7.88 -6.71
CA THR A 186 -11.88 -8.70 -5.56
C THR A 186 -10.70 -8.94 -4.61
N PHE A 187 -10.48 -8.05 -3.64
CA PHE A 187 -9.54 -8.33 -2.54
C PHE A 187 -10.27 -8.31 -1.21
N THR A 188 -10.34 -9.46 -0.55
CA THR A 188 -10.78 -9.59 0.84
C THR A 188 -9.57 -9.47 1.76
N SER A 189 -9.58 -8.49 2.65
CA SER A 189 -8.48 -8.26 3.61
C SER A 189 -9.07 -7.84 4.95
N SER A 190 -9.34 -8.85 5.80
CA SER A 190 -9.86 -8.64 7.17
C SER A 190 -8.75 -8.35 8.20
N ILE A 191 -7.50 -8.68 7.88
CA ILE A 191 -6.38 -8.69 8.84
C ILE A 191 -5.64 -7.34 8.88
N ILE A 192 -5.63 -6.60 7.76
CA ILE A 192 -4.80 -5.40 7.58
C ILE A 192 -5.64 -4.10 7.70
N SER A 193 -6.91 -4.19 8.12
CA SER A 193 -7.81 -3.04 8.31
C SER A 193 -7.22 -1.96 9.21
N VAL A 194 -7.36 -0.70 8.80
CA VAL A 194 -6.85 0.46 9.56
C VAL A 194 -7.49 0.55 10.94
N THR A 195 -8.74 0.09 11.07
CA THR A 195 -9.47 0.09 12.34
C THR A 195 -8.97 -0.95 13.33
N LYS A 196 -8.41 -2.07 12.84
CA LYS A 196 -7.95 -3.19 13.66
C LYS A 196 -6.48 -3.09 14.06
N ARG A 197 -5.65 -2.45 13.25
CA ARG A 197 -4.19 -2.33 13.50
C ARG A 197 -3.85 -1.75 14.88
N PRO A 198 -4.43 -0.63 15.37
CA PRO A 198 -4.09 -0.11 16.69
C PRO A 198 -4.38 -1.12 17.81
N TRP A 199 -5.50 -1.84 17.74
CA TRP A 199 -5.86 -2.87 18.71
C TRP A 199 -4.90 -4.06 18.66
N GLN A 200 -4.54 -4.53 17.47
CA GLN A 200 -3.53 -5.58 17.31
C GLN A 200 -2.18 -5.15 17.91
N LEU A 201 -1.75 -3.92 17.65
CA LEU A 201 -0.53 -3.36 18.23
C LEU A 201 -0.60 -3.30 19.76
N PHE A 202 -1.70 -2.81 20.31
CA PHE A 202 -1.91 -2.74 21.76
C PHE A 202 -1.88 -4.11 22.42
N ILE A 203 -2.56 -5.12 21.85
CA ILE A 203 -2.56 -6.48 22.39
C ILE A 203 -1.15 -7.08 22.36
N ILE A 204 -0.46 -6.94 21.22
CA ILE A 204 0.83 -7.57 20.98
C ILE A 204 1.95 -6.90 21.78
N VAL A 205 1.98 -5.57 21.85
CA VAL A 205 3.08 -4.81 22.46
C VAL A 205 2.79 -4.46 23.92
N SER A 206 1.53 -4.50 24.37
CA SER A 206 1.19 -4.11 25.74
C SER A 206 0.60 -5.25 26.55
N VAL A 207 -0.55 -5.80 26.15
CA VAL A 207 -1.29 -6.76 26.99
C VAL A 207 -0.54 -8.08 27.15
N LEU A 208 -0.18 -8.71 26.04
CA LEU A 208 0.45 -10.03 26.04
C LEU A 208 1.84 -10.06 26.71
N PRO A 209 2.75 -9.11 26.44
CA PRO A 209 4.03 -9.06 27.16
C PRO A 209 3.85 -8.78 28.65
N LEU A 210 2.92 -7.91 29.05
CA LEU A 210 2.67 -7.65 30.47
C LEU A 210 2.21 -8.91 31.21
N LEU A 211 1.32 -9.69 30.58
CA LEU A 211 0.87 -10.98 31.13
C LEU A 211 2.02 -11.99 31.26
N LEU A 212 2.90 -12.06 30.26
CA LEU A 212 4.07 -12.95 30.28
C LEU A 212 5.11 -12.51 31.33
N ILE A 213 5.37 -11.21 31.46
CA ILE A 213 6.23 -10.64 32.52
C ILE A 213 5.64 -10.97 33.89
N GLY A 214 4.33 -10.76 34.08
CA GLY A 214 3.65 -11.08 35.33
C GLY A 214 3.68 -12.57 35.67
N LEU A 215 3.48 -13.44 34.67
CA LEU A 215 3.60 -14.90 34.84
C LEU A 215 5.03 -15.29 35.25
N LEU A 216 6.05 -14.75 34.58
CA LEU A 216 7.44 -15.02 34.91
C LEU A 216 7.81 -14.53 36.31
N TYR A 217 7.30 -13.36 36.71
CA TYR A 217 7.46 -12.84 38.07
C TYR A 217 6.84 -13.77 39.12
N MET A 218 5.62 -14.27 38.89
CA MET A 218 4.99 -15.25 39.79
C MET A 218 5.78 -16.55 39.88
N ILE A 219 6.32 -17.04 38.77
CA ILE A 219 7.18 -18.23 38.74
C ILE A 219 8.48 -17.97 39.52
N ALA A 220 9.07 -16.79 39.36
CA ALA A 220 10.35 -16.42 39.97
C ALA A 220 10.27 -16.23 41.48
N ASN A 221 9.19 -15.63 42.00
CA ASN A 221 8.97 -15.44 43.44
C ASN A 221 8.83 -16.75 44.23
N GLY A 222 8.57 -17.87 43.56
CA GLY A 222 8.53 -19.19 44.18
C GLY A 222 9.87 -19.92 44.22
N LEU A 223 10.98 -19.23 43.88
CA LEU A 223 12.32 -19.80 43.81
C LEU A 223 13.19 -19.23 44.95
N ASP A 224 13.82 -20.11 45.72
CA ASP A 224 14.69 -19.72 46.85
C ASP A 224 16.13 -19.38 46.43
N ASP A 225 16.51 -19.73 45.20
CA ASP A 225 17.87 -19.56 44.68
C ASP A 225 18.06 -18.19 44.02
N GLN A 226 19.07 -17.44 44.50
CA GLN A 226 19.38 -16.09 44.00
C GLN A 226 19.78 -16.10 42.52
N THR A 227 20.43 -17.16 42.04
CA THR A 227 20.82 -17.28 40.63
C THR A 227 19.58 -17.36 39.74
N HIS A 228 18.56 -18.13 40.12
CA HIS A 228 17.31 -18.23 39.37
C HIS A 228 16.52 -16.91 39.34
N LEU A 229 16.52 -16.16 40.45
CA LEU A 229 15.88 -14.85 40.53
C LEU A 229 16.57 -13.82 39.60
N GLN A 230 17.92 -13.85 39.54
CA GLN A 230 18.67 -13.02 38.60
C GLN A 230 18.38 -13.37 37.13
N VAL A 231 18.24 -14.67 36.80
CA VAL A 231 17.82 -15.12 35.46
C VAL A 231 16.42 -14.58 35.11
N ALA A 232 15.47 -14.63 36.04
CA ALA A 232 14.14 -14.09 35.77
C ALA A 232 14.16 -12.57 35.53
N HIS A 233 14.87 -11.81 36.37
CA HIS A 233 14.96 -10.35 36.20
C HIS A 233 15.65 -9.92 34.90
N THR A 234 16.71 -10.61 34.50
CA THR A 234 17.41 -10.33 33.23
C THR A 234 16.50 -10.56 32.02
N VAL A 235 15.78 -11.70 31.99
CA VAL A 235 14.83 -12.02 30.92
C VAL A 235 13.65 -11.03 30.90
N MET A 236 13.12 -10.64 32.07
CA MET A 236 12.08 -9.60 32.16
C MET A 236 12.56 -8.25 31.62
N LEU A 237 13.79 -7.83 31.94
CA LEU A 237 14.34 -6.57 31.44
C LEU A 237 14.56 -6.62 29.92
N GLN A 238 15.13 -7.70 29.41
CA GLN A 238 15.32 -7.91 27.97
C GLN A 238 13.97 -7.83 27.24
N MET A 239 12.93 -8.46 27.78
CA MET A 239 11.59 -8.38 27.21
C MET A 239 11.03 -6.96 27.23
N PHE A 240 11.18 -6.23 28.34
CA PHE A 240 10.72 -4.85 28.46
C PHE A 240 11.37 -3.94 27.40
N ILE A 241 12.70 -4.04 27.24
CA ILE A 241 13.45 -3.28 26.23
C ILE A 241 13.02 -3.69 24.81
N GLY A 242 12.92 -5.00 24.54
CA GLY A 242 12.51 -5.51 23.24
C GLY A 242 11.10 -5.05 22.84
N VAL A 243 10.17 -5.04 23.79
CA VAL A 243 8.81 -4.53 23.62
C VAL A 243 8.78 -3.03 23.35
N LEU A 244 9.60 -2.22 24.04
CA LEU A 244 9.70 -0.78 23.78
C LEU A 244 10.23 -0.46 22.38
N ILE A 245 11.30 -1.15 21.95
CA ILE A 245 11.87 -1.01 20.60
C ILE A 245 10.83 -1.43 19.56
N CYS A 246 10.20 -2.59 19.76
CA CYS A 246 9.17 -3.11 18.88
C CYS A 246 7.99 -2.15 18.76
N GLY A 247 7.46 -1.67 19.89
CA GLY A 247 6.35 -0.73 19.95
C GLY A 247 6.64 0.56 19.21
N THR A 248 7.81 1.13 19.45
CA THR A 248 8.24 2.37 18.79
C THR A 248 8.35 2.18 17.28
N TYR A 249 8.92 1.06 16.83
CA TYR A 249 9.03 0.76 15.41
C TYR A 249 7.66 0.55 14.75
N LEU A 250 6.75 -0.19 15.40
CA LEU A 250 5.41 -0.45 14.87
C LEU A 250 4.57 0.83 14.79
N VAL A 251 4.69 1.73 15.77
CA VAL A 251 4.07 3.06 15.70
C VAL A 251 4.67 3.86 14.54
N TYR A 252 6.00 3.82 14.36
CA TYR A 252 6.68 4.51 13.27
C TYR A 252 6.21 4.04 11.87
N THR A 253 6.10 2.73 11.63
CA THR A 253 5.65 2.18 10.35
C THR A 253 4.16 2.48 10.11
N MET A 254 3.32 2.37 11.15
CA MET A 254 1.90 2.73 11.06
C MET A 254 1.74 4.21 10.71
N ARG A 255 2.44 5.11 11.41
CA ARG A 255 2.45 6.55 11.10
C ARG A 255 2.83 6.81 9.64
N ASN A 256 3.92 6.20 9.17
CA ASN A 256 4.41 6.46 7.81
C ASN A 256 3.47 5.95 6.72
N THR A 257 2.88 4.77 6.92
CA THR A 257 1.92 4.20 5.97
C THR A 257 0.63 5.01 5.92
N MET A 258 0.11 5.42 7.08
CA MET A 258 -1.06 6.30 7.16
C MET A 258 -0.81 7.66 6.54
N LYS A 259 0.33 8.30 6.86
CA LYS A 259 0.71 9.59 6.26
C LYS A 259 0.74 9.50 4.74
N LEU A 260 1.39 8.48 4.18
CA LEU A 260 1.47 8.31 2.73
C LEU A 260 0.10 8.12 2.08
N ALA A 261 -0.79 7.34 2.70
CA ALA A 261 -2.16 7.11 2.21
C ALA A 261 -3.00 8.39 2.26
N ILE A 262 -2.96 9.12 3.38
CA ILE A 262 -3.69 10.37 3.57
C ILE A 262 -3.19 11.45 2.60
N ASP A 263 -1.88 11.64 2.49
CA ASP A 263 -1.28 12.62 1.57
C ASP A 263 -1.68 12.33 0.11
N GLU A 264 -1.74 11.05 -0.27
CA GLU A 264 -2.12 10.64 -1.62
C GLU A 264 -3.60 10.95 -1.91
N ILE A 265 -4.51 10.58 -1.00
CA ILE A 265 -5.94 10.89 -1.10
C ILE A 265 -6.17 12.41 -1.11
N GLY A 266 -5.53 13.13 -0.19
CA GLY A 266 -5.63 14.59 -0.11
C GLY A 266 -5.20 15.26 -1.41
N SER A 267 -4.09 14.79 -2.00
CA SER A 267 -3.63 15.32 -3.29
C SER A 267 -4.61 15.05 -4.45
N GLY A 268 -5.44 14.00 -4.36
CA GLY A 268 -6.52 13.75 -5.30
C GLY A 268 -7.75 14.64 -5.06
N MET A 269 -8.03 15.00 -3.81
CA MET A 269 -9.05 16.01 -3.49
C MET A 269 -8.63 17.40 -4.00
N ASP A 270 -7.35 17.75 -3.85
CA ASP A 270 -6.79 19.00 -4.36
C ASP A 270 -6.85 19.07 -5.89
N SER A 271 -6.77 17.94 -6.60
CA SER A 271 -6.95 17.94 -8.06
C SER A 271 -8.40 18.20 -8.46
N ILE A 272 -9.39 17.69 -7.69
CA ILE A 272 -10.81 18.02 -7.91
C ILE A 272 -11.05 19.52 -7.75
N GLN A 273 -10.50 20.14 -6.70
CA GLN A 273 -10.67 21.58 -6.47
C GLN A 273 -10.07 22.44 -7.58
N ARG A 274 -9.01 21.96 -8.23
CA ARG A 274 -8.34 22.64 -9.35
C ARG A 274 -8.94 22.32 -10.73
N GLY A 275 -10.00 21.50 -10.79
CA GLY A 275 -10.60 21.06 -12.06
C GLY A 275 -9.75 20.04 -12.84
N GLU A 276 -8.75 19.44 -12.20
CA GLU A 276 -7.85 18.45 -12.80
C GLU A 276 -8.40 17.02 -12.57
N TYR A 277 -9.32 16.57 -13.42
CA TYR A 277 -10.00 15.27 -13.23
C TYR A 277 -9.25 14.08 -13.84
N SER A 278 -8.25 14.32 -14.69
CA SER A 278 -7.52 13.25 -15.40
C SER A 278 -6.53 12.49 -14.49
N ARG A 279 -6.19 13.06 -13.33
CA ARG A 279 -5.27 12.46 -12.39
C ARG A 279 -5.89 11.20 -11.76
N ARG A 280 -5.09 10.16 -11.58
CA ARG A 280 -5.46 8.99 -10.77
C ARG A 280 -4.67 8.96 -9.47
N VAL A 281 -5.37 8.61 -8.39
CA VAL A 281 -4.85 8.47 -7.04
C VAL A 281 -4.36 7.03 -6.85
N ALA A 282 -3.18 6.88 -6.24
CA ALA A 282 -2.62 5.56 -6.00
C ALA A 282 -3.34 4.83 -4.84
N VAL A 283 -3.70 3.57 -5.06
CA VAL A 283 -4.29 2.66 -4.07
C VAL A 283 -3.17 2.01 -3.26
N LEU A 284 -2.77 2.66 -2.18
CA LEU A 284 -1.57 2.31 -1.41
C LEU A 284 -1.75 1.16 -0.41
N LEU A 285 -2.99 0.85 -0.03
CA LEU A 285 -3.32 -0.12 1.01
C LEU A 285 -4.54 -0.94 0.58
N ASP A 286 -4.64 -2.18 1.08
CA ASP A 286 -5.76 -3.10 0.80
C ASP A 286 -6.74 -3.10 1.99
N ASP A 287 -7.20 -1.92 2.37
CA ASP A 287 -8.08 -1.68 3.52
C ASP A 287 -9.08 -0.54 3.21
N GLU A 288 -9.66 0.07 4.25
CA GLU A 288 -10.61 1.17 4.12
C GLU A 288 -10.02 2.37 3.36
N THR A 289 -8.74 2.69 3.56
CA THR A 289 -8.08 3.79 2.84
C THR A 289 -7.88 3.47 1.36
N GLY A 290 -7.63 2.19 1.05
CA GLY A 290 -7.63 1.71 -0.33
C GLY A 290 -8.99 1.85 -1.02
N ASN A 291 -10.06 1.55 -0.29
CA ASN A 291 -11.43 1.75 -0.79
C ASN A 291 -11.73 3.23 -1.03
N MET A 292 -11.31 4.12 -0.13
CA MET A 292 -11.42 5.57 -0.34
C MET A 292 -10.70 6.02 -1.61
N ALA A 293 -9.46 5.55 -1.84
CA ALA A 293 -8.71 5.86 -3.06
C ALA A 293 -9.42 5.36 -4.33
N ARG A 294 -9.97 4.13 -4.32
CA ARG A 294 -10.75 3.58 -5.44
C ARG A 294 -12.06 4.34 -5.69
N SER A 295 -12.77 4.73 -4.64
CA SER A 295 -13.98 5.57 -4.74
C SER A 295 -13.64 6.93 -5.33
N LEU A 296 -12.54 7.55 -4.89
CA LEU A 296 -12.05 8.82 -5.42
C LEU A 296 -11.68 8.71 -6.89
N ASN A 297 -10.99 7.65 -7.31
CA ASN A 297 -10.70 7.40 -8.73
C ASN A 297 -11.98 7.25 -9.57
N THR A 298 -12.99 6.56 -9.03
CA THR A 298 -14.28 6.39 -9.70
C THR A 298 -15.00 7.73 -9.86
N ALA A 299 -14.98 8.57 -8.82
CA ALA A 299 -15.54 9.93 -8.86
C ALA A 299 -14.79 10.82 -9.86
N LEU A 300 -13.45 10.80 -9.85
CA LEU A 300 -12.61 11.53 -10.81
C LEU A 300 -12.89 11.10 -12.25
N ALA A 301 -13.11 9.81 -12.50
CA ALA A 301 -13.49 9.33 -13.83
C ALA A 301 -14.82 9.92 -14.31
N GLY A 302 -15.85 9.92 -13.45
CA GLY A 302 -17.15 10.49 -13.78
C GLY A 302 -17.13 12.02 -13.93
N LEU A 303 -16.28 12.71 -13.18
CA LEU A 303 -16.07 14.16 -13.34
C LEU A 303 -15.37 14.48 -14.66
N GLN A 304 -14.34 13.71 -15.03
CA GLN A 304 -13.65 13.85 -16.31
C GLN A 304 -14.63 13.65 -17.48
N GLU A 305 -15.45 12.58 -17.44
CA GLU A 305 -16.43 12.31 -18.48
C GLU A 305 -17.46 13.45 -18.63
N ARG A 306 -17.90 14.03 -17.52
CA ARG A 306 -18.78 15.21 -17.53
C ARG A 306 -18.12 16.43 -18.15
N GLU A 307 -16.85 16.67 -17.84
CA GLU A 307 -16.10 17.80 -18.40
C GLU A 307 -15.84 17.62 -19.90
N ASP A 308 -15.52 16.40 -20.32
CA ASP A 308 -15.33 16.04 -21.73
C ASP A 308 -16.65 16.23 -22.51
N MET A 309 -17.79 15.78 -21.95
CA MET A 309 -19.11 15.99 -22.54
C MET A 309 -19.46 17.49 -22.64
N LYS A 310 -19.22 18.27 -21.58
CA LYS A 310 -19.47 19.71 -21.58
C LYS A 310 -18.64 20.43 -22.63
N SER A 311 -17.36 20.08 -22.74
CA SER A 311 -16.44 20.64 -23.74
C SER A 311 -16.88 20.29 -25.17
N ALA A 312 -17.28 19.04 -25.41
CA ALA A 312 -17.79 18.60 -26.70
C ALA A 312 -19.09 19.34 -27.10
N LEU A 313 -19.98 19.61 -26.13
CA LEU A 313 -21.20 20.37 -26.37
C LEU A 313 -20.93 21.84 -26.70
N SER A 314 -20.01 22.49 -25.97
CA SER A 314 -19.61 23.87 -26.26
C SER A 314 -19.04 24.00 -27.67
N LEU A 315 -18.25 23.03 -28.12
CA LEU A 315 -17.72 23.01 -29.49
C LEU A 315 -18.83 22.79 -30.52
N ALA A 316 -19.77 21.89 -30.25
CA ALA A 316 -20.91 21.65 -31.14
C ALA A 316 -21.80 22.89 -31.29
N ALA A 317 -22.00 23.65 -30.20
CA ALA A 317 -22.69 24.93 -30.20
C ALA A 317 -22.02 25.96 -31.12
N GLU A 318 -20.70 26.09 -31.00
CA GLU A 318 -19.91 26.98 -31.84
C GLU A 318 -20.05 26.61 -33.33
N ILE A 319 -19.91 25.33 -33.66
CA ILE A 319 -20.10 24.84 -35.03
C ILE A 319 -21.50 25.15 -35.53
N GLN A 320 -22.56 24.78 -34.78
CA GLN A 320 -23.95 25.03 -35.17
C GLN A 320 -24.20 26.52 -35.44
N SER A 321 -23.69 27.40 -34.58
CA SER A 321 -23.81 28.85 -34.78
C SER A 321 -23.06 29.35 -36.02
N GLY A 322 -21.95 28.71 -36.39
CA GLY A 322 -21.16 29.05 -37.57
C GLY A 322 -21.78 28.58 -38.89
N LEU A 323 -22.66 27.57 -38.85
CA LEU A 323 -23.40 27.09 -40.03
C LEU A 323 -24.52 28.05 -40.45
N LEU A 324 -24.99 28.90 -39.54
CA LEU A 324 -26.07 29.84 -39.83
C LEU A 324 -25.57 31.01 -40.72
N PRO A 325 -26.38 31.48 -41.69
CA PRO A 325 -26.00 32.59 -42.56
C PRO A 325 -25.70 33.86 -41.75
N LYS A 326 -24.46 34.36 -41.80
CA LYS A 326 -24.08 35.62 -41.13
C LYS A 326 -24.55 36.86 -41.88
N GLU A 327 -24.49 36.80 -43.20
CA GLU A 327 -24.98 37.83 -44.12
C GLU A 327 -25.87 37.12 -45.16
N PRO A 328 -27.13 36.84 -44.81
CA PRO A 328 -28.03 36.19 -45.75
C PRO A 328 -28.24 37.09 -46.98
N PRO A 329 -28.23 36.54 -48.21
CA PRO A 329 -28.54 37.30 -49.41
C PRO A 329 -29.94 37.94 -49.33
N VAL A 330 -30.00 39.26 -49.46
CA VAL A 330 -31.26 40.04 -49.39
C VAL A 330 -31.61 40.58 -50.78
N PRO A 331 -32.77 40.19 -51.35
CA PRO A 331 -33.22 40.74 -52.62
C PRO A 331 -33.56 42.24 -52.52
N SER A 332 -33.36 42.97 -53.62
CA SER A 332 -33.56 44.41 -53.68
C SER A 332 -34.99 44.81 -53.26
N GLY A 333 -35.10 45.79 -52.36
CA GLY A 333 -36.39 46.29 -51.85
C GLY A 333 -36.90 45.58 -50.58
N PHE A 334 -36.17 44.60 -50.06
CA PHE A 334 -36.50 43.91 -48.80
C PHE A 334 -35.45 44.18 -47.72
N THR A 335 -35.88 44.07 -46.47
CA THR A 335 -34.99 44.06 -45.29
C THR A 335 -35.19 42.72 -44.59
N LEU A 336 -34.10 42.01 -44.32
CA LEU A 336 -34.13 40.74 -43.58
C LEU A 336 -33.34 40.92 -42.28
N GLU A 337 -33.97 40.58 -41.16
CA GLU A 337 -33.33 40.50 -39.86
C GLU A 337 -33.53 39.08 -39.30
N THR A 338 -32.46 38.51 -38.75
CA THR A 338 -32.44 37.15 -38.21
C THR A 338 -31.92 37.16 -36.79
N PHE A 339 -32.62 36.47 -35.89
CA PHE A 339 -32.20 36.31 -34.49
C PHE A 339 -32.49 34.89 -34.04
N GLN A 340 -31.49 34.25 -33.45
CA GLN A 340 -31.61 32.92 -32.89
C GLN A 340 -30.94 32.88 -31.51
N GLN A 341 -31.65 32.36 -30.52
CA GLN A 341 -31.15 32.19 -29.17
C GLN A 341 -31.57 30.82 -28.62
N SER A 342 -30.59 29.93 -28.46
CA SER A 342 -30.81 28.60 -27.88
C SER A 342 -31.05 28.68 -26.37
N CYS A 343 -31.97 27.86 -25.86
CA CYS A 343 -32.19 27.73 -24.40
C CYS A 343 -31.09 26.91 -23.68
N TYR A 344 -30.34 26.08 -24.41
CA TYR A 344 -29.19 25.29 -23.95
C TYR A 344 -27.95 25.63 -24.80
N ASP A 345 -26.83 24.93 -24.59
CA ASP A 345 -25.62 25.10 -25.42
C ASP A 345 -25.94 24.86 -26.92
N VAL A 346 -26.79 23.90 -27.26
CA VAL A 346 -27.22 23.60 -28.65
C VAL A 346 -28.75 23.56 -28.79
N GLY A 347 -29.26 23.94 -29.97
CA GLY A 347 -30.69 24.12 -30.26
C GLY A 347 -31.24 23.23 -31.39
N GLY A 348 -32.56 23.11 -31.47
CA GLY A 348 -33.27 22.45 -32.57
C GLY A 348 -33.73 23.41 -33.68
N ASP A 349 -33.61 24.71 -33.43
CA ASP A 349 -34.01 25.76 -34.37
C ASP A 349 -32.92 25.93 -35.43
N TYR A 350 -33.33 26.00 -36.69
CA TYR A 350 -32.47 26.17 -37.84
C TYR A 350 -33.11 27.15 -38.81
N TYR A 351 -32.30 28.03 -39.38
CA TYR A 351 -32.71 28.81 -40.52
C TYR A 351 -31.60 28.89 -41.57
N ASP A 352 -32.00 29.07 -42.81
CA ASP A 352 -31.08 29.24 -43.93
C ASP A 352 -31.69 30.12 -45.03
N VAL A 353 -30.83 30.73 -45.84
CA VAL A 353 -31.22 31.55 -46.99
C VAL A 353 -30.37 31.15 -48.19
N ILE A 354 -31.00 30.47 -49.15
CA ILE A 354 -30.31 29.88 -50.30
C ILE A 354 -30.78 30.58 -51.59
N GLU A 355 -29.82 31.11 -52.36
CA GLU A 355 -30.07 31.67 -53.69
C GLU A 355 -30.04 30.55 -54.74
N LEU A 356 -31.14 30.41 -55.49
CA LEU A 356 -31.23 29.47 -56.60
C LEU A 356 -30.65 30.05 -57.88
N SER A 357 -30.21 29.17 -58.79
CA SER A 357 -29.61 29.54 -60.08
C SER A 357 -30.51 30.40 -61.00
N ASP A 358 -31.83 30.42 -60.76
CA ASP A 358 -32.81 31.20 -61.53
C ASP A 358 -33.18 32.54 -60.87
N GLY A 359 -32.47 32.93 -59.81
CA GLY A 359 -32.67 34.18 -59.08
C GLY A 359 -33.80 34.14 -58.04
N ARG A 360 -34.39 32.96 -57.77
CA ARG A 360 -35.33 32.78 -56.66
C ARG A 360 -34.59 32.55 -55.34
N MET A 361 -35.19 33.01 -54.24
CA MET A 361 -34.66 32.81 -52.89
C MET A 361 -35.47 31.75 -52.14
N TRP A 362 -34.78 30.82 -51.45
CA TRP A 362 -35.37 29.93 -50.47
C TRP A 362 -35.07 30.43 -49.06
N TYR A 363 -36.12 30.63 -48.29
CA TYR A 363 -36.04 30.91 -46.86
C TYR A 363 -36.45 29.66 -46.11
N VAL A 364 -35.51 29.05 -45.40
CA VAL A 364 -35.74 27.85 -44.61
C VAL A 364 -35.83 28.24 -43.15
N VAL A 365 -36.88 27.79 -42.47
CA VAL A 365 -36.99 27.82 -41.01
C VAL A 365 -37.49 26.46 -40.58
N ALA A 366 -36.74 25.81 -39.69
CA ALA A 366 -37.08 24.50 -39.17
C ALA A 366 -36.91 24.48 -37.65
N ASP A 367 -37.88 23.87 -36.97
CA ASP A 367 -37.80 23.51 -35.56
C ASP A 367 -37.80 21.99 -35.48
N VAL A 368 -36.65 21.42 -35.15
CA VAL A 368 -36.51 19.97 -35.00
C VAL A 368 -37.11 19.54 -33.67
N SER A 369 -38.07 18.61 -33.75
CA SER A 369 -38.64 17.96 -32.57
C SER A 369 -37.57 17.29 -31.70
N GLY A 370 -37.33 17.86 -30.52
CA GLY A 370 -36.30 17.42 -29.58
C GLY A 370 -35.73 18.62 -28.83
N LYS A 371 -34.78 18.38 -27.92
CA LYS A 371 -34.03 19.45 -27.25
C LYS A 371 -32.58 19.00 -27.05
N GLY A 372 -31.67 19.96 -27.03
CA GLY A 372 -30.25 19.71 -26.80
C GLY A 372 -29.59 18.92 -27.95
N TYR A 373 -28.75 17.94 -27.57
CA TYR A 373 -27.82 17.23 -28.48
C TYR A 373 -28.49 16.47 -29.63
N SER A 374 -29.64 15.83 -29.39
CA SER A 374 -30.34 15.05 -30.42
C SER A 374 -30.90 15.93 -31.55
N ALA A 375 -31.41 17.11 -31.21
CA ALA A 375 -31.96 18.06 -32.17
C ALA A 375 -30.84 18.71 -33.00
N ALA A 376 -29.72 19.07 -32.36
CA ALA A 376 -28.56 19.67 -33.03
C ALA A 376 -27.95 18.78 -34.12
N LEU A 377 -27.89 17.46 -33.89
CA LEU A 377 -27.43 16.47 -34.88
C LEU A 377 -28.32 16.43 -36.12
N ILE A 378 -29.64 16.57 -35.95
CA ILE A 378 -30.59 16.59 -37.07
C ILE A 378 -30.47 17.91 -37.83
N VAL A 379 -30.31 19.04 -37.13
CA VAL A 379 -30.05 20.35 -37.76
C VAL A 379 -28.80 20.33 -38.63
N ALA A 380 -27.70 19.76 -38.14
CA ALA A 380 -26.47 19.62 -38.93
C ALA A 380 -26.67 18.76 -40.19
N ASN A 381 -27.47 17.69 -40.08
CA ASN A 381 -27.81 16.84 -41.23
C ASN A 381 -28.74 17.56 -42.22
N LEU A 382 -29.70 18.35 -41.72
CA LEU A 382 -30.59 19.17 -42.55
C LEU A 382 -29.79 20.19 -43.36
N HIS A 383 -28.84 20.90 -42.73
CA HIS A 383 -27.94 21.83 -43.41
C HIS A 383 -27.07 21.16 -44.48
N ALA A 384 -26.62 19.92 -44.26
CA ALA A 384 -25.80 19.21 -45.24
C ALA A 384 -26.59 18.68 -46.45
N ILE A 385 -27.91 18.54 -46.32
CA ILE A 385 -28.80 18.04 -47.38
C ILE A 385 -29.33 19.20 -48.25
N LEU A 386 -29.57 20.36 -47.64
CA LEU A 386 -29.96 21.60 -48.31
C LEU A 386 -28.78 22.18 -49.08
#